data_AF-A0A5J4LHU0-F1
#
_entry.id   AF-A0A5J4LHU0-F1
#
_cell.length_a   1.000
_cell.length_b   1.000
_cell.length_c   1.000
_cell.angle_alpha   90.00
_cell.angle_beta   90.00
_cell.angle_gamma   90.00
#
_symmetry.space_group_name_H-M   'P 1'
#
loop_
_entity.id
_entity.type
_entity.pdbx_description
1 polymer ?
#
loop_
_entity_poly.entity_id
_entity_poly.type
_entity_poly.pdbx_seq_one_letter_code
_entity_poly.pdbx_strand_id
1 'polypeptide(L)' 'MATEPQSAGDKRAEAEAACAELAAVLKRAGIVLPSLGVDPVSYGYAVPRPLIELGRCNLETTHRLIAVLDRAAS' A
#
# COMPACT_ATOMS: atom_id res chain seq x y z
N MET A 1 4.45 -33.81 6.26
CA MET A 1 5.29 -33.07 5.30
C MET A 1 4.51 -31.81 4.96
N ALA A 2 4.84 -30.70 5.63
CA ALA A 2 4.04 -29.48 5.61
C ALA A 2 4.28 -28.71 4.31
N THR A 3 3.24 -28.57 3.49
CA THR A 3 3.25 -27.78 2.26
C THR A 3 2.84 -26.35 2.59
N GLU A 4 3.73 -25.51 3.13
CA GLU A 4 3.46 -24.05 3.24
C GLU A 4 4.72 -23.16 3.12
N PRO A 5 5.35 -23.05 1.93
CA PRO A 5 6.14 -21.85 1.58
C PRO A 5 5.48 -21.00 0.48
N GLN A 6 4.49 -21.54 -0.24
CA GLN A 6 3.95 -20.91 -1.45
C GLN A 6 3.07 -19.68 -1.13
N SER A 7 2.22 -19.76 -0.11
CA SER A 7 1.28 -18.67 0.23
C SER A 7 1.94 -17.40 0.78
N ALA A 8 3.12 -17.51 1.41
CA ALA A 8 3.85 -16.35 1.94
C ALA A 8 4.57 -15.57 0.83
N GLY A 9 5.14 -16.28 -0.15
CA GLY A 9 5.71 -15.68 -1.36
C GLY A 9 4.65 -14.97 -2.19
N ASP A 10 3.48 -15.59 -2.34
CA ASP A 10 2.34 -15.04 -3.07
C ASP A 10 1.84 -13.73 -2.43
N LYS A 11 1.67 -13.70 -1.10
CA LYS A 11 1.25 -12.49 -0.36
C LYS A 11 2.24 -11.33 -0.45
N ARG A 12 3.54 -11.62 -0.49
CA ARG A 12 4.57 -10.58 -0.65
C ARG A 12 4.47 -9.93 -2.03
N ALA A 13 4.40 -10.75 -3.08
CA ALA A 13 4.28 -10.25 -4.45
C ALA A 13 2.98 -9.45 -4.64
N GLU A 14 1.87 -9.91 -4.06
CA GLU A 14 0.59 -9.19 -4.04
C GLU A 14 0.72 -7.82 -3.37
N ALA A 15 1.36 -7.73 -2.21
CA ALA A 15 1.56 -6.47 -1.50
C ALA A 15 2.46 -5.49 -2.25
N GLU A 16 3.57 -5.97 -2.83
CA GLU A 16 4.46 -5.15 -3.65
C GLU A 16 3.74 -4.61 -4.90
N ALA A 17 2.92 -5.44 -5.55
CA ALA A 17 2.10 -5.03 -6.69
C ALA A 17 1.04 -3.99 -6.32
N ALA A 18 0.29 -4.22 -5.23
CA ALA A 18 -0.71 -3.29 -4.73
C ALA A 18 -0.09 -1.94 -4.33
N CYS A 19 1.09 -1.96 -3.70
CA CYS A 19 1.83 -0.75 -3.37
C CYS A 19 2.24 0.06 -4.62
N ALA A 20 2.73 -0.63 -5.66
CA ALA A 20 3.11 0.00 -6.92
C ALA A 20 1.89 0.58 -7.66
N GLU A 21 0.78 -0.15 -7.67
CA GLU A 21 -0.48 0.31 -8.26
C GLU A 21 -1.01 1.55 -7.54
N LEU A 22 -1.05 1.54 -6.21
CA LEU A 22 -1.45 2.68 -5.40
C LEU A 22 -0.56 3.90 -5.69
N ALA A 23 0.76 3.72 -5.76
CA ALA A 23 1.69 4.79 -6.11
C ALA A 23 1.39 5.38 -7.50
N ALA A 24 1.11 4.53 -8.49
CA ALA A 24 0.77 4.96 -9.84
C ALA A 24 -0.55 5.73 -9.89
N VAL A 25 -1.59 5.26 -9.18
CA VAL A 25 -2.91 5.93 -9.09
C VAL A 25 -2.78 7.30 -8.42
N LEU A 26 -2.10 7.38 -7.27
CA LEU A 26 -1.85 8.64 -6.57
C LEU A 26 -1.10 9.63 -7.45
N LYS A 27 -0.08 9.16 -8.18
CA LYS A 27 0.70 10.00 -9.10
C LYS A 27 -0.17 10.57 -10.23
N ARG A 28 -1.08 9.77 -10.80
CA ARG A 28 -2.05 10.27 -11.80
C ARG A 28 -2.99 11.34 -11.22
N ALA A 29 -3.29 11.26 -9.93
CA ALA A 29 -4.04 12.28 -9.20
C ALA A 29 -3.18 13.48 -8.73
N GLY A 30 -1.89 13.54 -9.12
CA GLY A 30 -0.99 14.61 -8.73
C GLY A 30 -0.58 14.56 -7.25
N ILE A 31 -0.59 13.37 -6.64
CA ILE A 31 -0.22 13.11 -5.25
C ILE A 31 1.03 12.21 -5.23
N VAL A 32 2.00 12.55 -4.40
CA VAL A 32 3.19 11.73 -4.15
C VAL A 32 3.33 11.53 -2.65
N LEU A 33 3.44 10.28 -2.22
CA LEU A 33 3.75 9.90 -0.84
C LEU A 33 5.16 9.28 -0.83
N PRO A 34 6.22 10.05 -0.50
CA PRO A 34 7.60 9.57 -0.59
C PRO A 34 7.93 8.38 0.31
N SER A 35 7.13 8.19 1.35
CA SER A 35 7.27 7.09 2.31
C SER A 35 6.36 5.89 1.99
N LEU A 36 5.63 5.91 0.88
CA LEU A 36 4.75 4.81 0.49
C LEU A 36 5.58 3.54 0.24
N GLY A 37 5.23 2.46 0.94
CA GLY A 37 5.93 1.18 0.84
C GLY A 37 5.15 0.04 1.48
N VAL A 38 5.69 -1.17 1.44
CA VAL A 38 5.19 -2.29 2.24
C VAL A 38 5.99 -2.34 3.55
N ASP A 39 5.30 -2.54 4.68
CA ASP A 39 5.96 -2.79 5.97
C ASP A 39 6.67 -4.16 5.93
N PRO A 40 8.00 -4.23 5.92
CA PRO A 40 8.71 -5.50 5.88
C PRO A 40 8.51 -6.34 7.16
N VAL A 41 8.15 -5.72 8.29
CA VAL A 41 7.92 -6.43 9.56
C VAL A 41 6.67 -7.29 9.48
N SER A 42 5.66 -6.83 8.75
CA SER A 42 4.38 -7.53 8.56
C SER A 42 4.48 -8.90 7.86
N TYR A 43 5.60 -9.16 7.16
CA TYR A 43 5.89 -10.48 6.58
C TYR A 43 6.30 -11.53 7.62
N GLY A 44 6.84 -11.10 8.77
CA GLY A 44 7.33 -11.99 9.83
C GLY A 44 6.24 -12.53 10.75
N TYR A 45 4.97 -12.14 10.57
CA TYR A 45 3.87 -12.62 11.39
C TYR A 45 3.59 -14.11 11.16
N ALA A 46 3.21 -14.82 12.23
CA ALA A 46 2.88 -16.25 12.19
C ALA A 46 1.82 -16.59 11.12
N VAL A 47 0.92 -15.64 10.83
CA VAL A 47 0.12 -15.61 9.61
C VAL A 47 0.48 -14.32 8.88
N PRO A 48 1.11 -14.38 7.70
CA PRO A 48 1.51 -13.18 6.97
C PRO A 48 0.30 -12.31 6.65
N ARG A 49 0.37 -11.04 7.04
CA ARG A 49 -0.63 -9.99 6.78
C ARG A 49 0.11 -8.72 6.34
N PRO A 50 0.52 -8.64 5.06
CA PRO A 50 1.24 -7.49 4.55
C PRO A 50 0.50 -6.18 4.83
N LEU A 51 1.21 -5.18 5.33
CA LEU A 51 0.67 -3.85 5.57
C LEU A 51 1.32 -2.85 4.61
N ILE A 52 0.51 -1.93 4.08
CA ILE A 52 1.02 -0.82 3.26
C ILE A 52 1.27 0.37 4.18
N GLU A 53 2.52 0.77 4.28
CA GLU A 53 2.93 2.00 4.95
C GLU A 53 2.63 3.18 4.03
N LEU A 54 1.67 4.02 4.40
CA LEU A 54 1.33 5.23 3.62
C LEU A 54 2.24 6.42 3.98
N GLY A 55 2.83 6.41 5.17
CA GLY A 55 3.63 7.50 5.70
C GLY A 55 2.81 8.73 6.13
N ARG A 56 3.48 9.88 6.20
CA ARG A 56 2.87 11.17 6.57
C ARG A 56 2.70 12.02 5.32
N CYS A 57 1.66 12.85 5.31
CA CYS A 57 1.42 13.82 4.26
C CYS A 57 1.27 15.23 4.85
N ASN A 58 1.56 16.25 4.06
CA ASN A 58 1.35 17.65 4.44
C ASN A 58 -0.10 18.08 4.16
N LEU A 59 -0.50 19.25 4.66
CA LEU A 59 -1.88 19.75 4.51
C LEU A 59 -2.33 19.82 3.04
N GLU A 60 -1.46 20.28 2.14
CA GLU A 60 -1.77 20.34 0.70
C GLU A 60 -2.13 18.96 0.15
N THR A 61 -1.31 17.95 0.47
CA THR A 61 -1.54 16.57 0.04
C THR A 61 -2.79 15.99 0.68
N THR A 62 -3.06 16.29 1.94
CA THR A 62 -4.30 15.88 2.64
C THR A 62 -5.54 16.39 1.92
N HIS A 63 -5.57 17.68 1.54
CA HIS A 63 -6.72 18.24 0.82
C HIS A 63 -6.91 17.61 -0.56
N ARG A 64 -5.81 17.32 -1.28
CA ARG A 64 -5.88 16.59 -2.56
C ARG A 64 -6.43 15.18 -2.36
N LEU A 65 -5.98 14.45 -1.34
CA LEU A 65 -6.50 13.12 -1.00
C LEU A 65 -8.00 13.17 -0.70
N ILE A 66 -8.44 14.10 0.15
CA ILE A 66 -9.87 14.28 0.46
C ILE A 66 -10.66 14.49 -0.83
N ALA A 67 -10.24 15.41 -1.69
CA ALA A 67 -10.96 15.73 -2.92
C ALA A 67 -11.04 14.54 -3.91
N VAL A 68 -10.02 13.67 -3.95
CA VAL A 68 -10.03 12.47 -4.79
C VAL A 68 -10.95 11.41 -4.20
N LEU A 69 -10.86 11.18 -2.89
CA LEU A 69 -11.67 10.17 -2.20
C LEU A 69 -13.15 10.53 -2.18
N ASP A 70 -13.49 11.80 -1.98
CA ASP A 70 -14.86 12.32 -1.98
C ASP A 70 -15.55 12.12 -3.34
N ARG A 71 -14.81 12.38 -4.43
CA ARG A 71 -15.29 12.11 -5.80
C ARG A 71 -15.50 10.63 -6.10
N ALA A 72 -14.75 9.74 -5.47
CA ALA A 72 -14.87 8.29 -5.67
C ALA A 72 -15.98 7.67 -4.81
N ALA A 73 -16.34 8.31 -3.70
CA ALA A 73 -17.38 7.87 -2.79
C ALA A 73 -18.79 8.37 -3.15
N SER A 74 -18.87 9.34 -4.06
CA SER A 74 -20.11 9.92 -4.59
C SER A 74 -20.58 9.21 -5.86
#